data_AF-A0A2V9N5M7-F1
#
_entry.id   AF-A0A2V9N5M7-F1
#
_cell.length_a   1.000
_cell.length_b   1.000
_cell.length_c   1.000
_cell.angle_alpha   90.00
_cell.angle_beta   90.00
_cell.angle_gamma   90.00
#
_symmetry.space_group_name_H-M   'P 1'
#
loop_
_entity.id
_entity.type
_entity.pdbx_description
1 polymer ?
#
loop_
_entity_poly.entity_id
_entity_poly.type
_entity_poly.pdbx_seq_one_letter_code
_entity_poly.pdbx_strand_id
1 'polypeptide(L)'
;SSKTVQRTVLYLGEINDQQQAAWRKTLSVFDEEQQEYANLSLFPDDREIPADAVDSLQVKVSGLELRRPRVFGSCGLGCELWRQLGLDEFWGSRLGGWREEVAWEKVLQLLVVNRRLDPGSEFRVHRQWYLSTAMDALLGTNFAVAEKDRLYRCLDRVLEHKQELFLWLRQKWADLFQADFEILLYDLTSTYFEGAMEENPKAKYGHSRDKRTDCLQVVIALVITPDGFPLAYEVMDGNTSDRTTLRGFLEQIEKTYGKAKRMWVMDRGIPTEEILQEMRNPAREIFYLVGTPKGKIQQCEKKWLDLPWQKVRESVEVKLFEQDGELYVLAKSEGRRAKEIAMRRKRLARLLKKRREIGSGPRLPVRAPASARRRPGGNAGNVSVSCGQEKTPSGGRA
;
A
#
# COMPACT_ATOMS: atom_id res chain seq x y z
N SER A 1 17.27 19.03 35.55
CA SER A 1 17.38 20.19 34.65
C SER A 1 16.43 20.02 33.48
N SER A 2 15.17 20.43 33.64
CA SER A 2 14.16 20.39 32.58
C SER A 2 14.39 21.56 31.63
N LYS A 3 14.81 21.29 30.39
CA LYS A 3 14.91 22.31 29.34
C LYS A 3 13.51 22.61 28.81
N THR A 4 12.96 23.76 29.20
CA THR A 4 11.77 24.34 28.56
C THR A 4 12.19 24.97 27.23
N VAL A 5 11.58 24.54 26.12
CA VAL A 5 11.76 25.18 24.81
C VAL A 5 10.52 26.02 24.55
N GLN A 6 10.65 27.35 24.65
CA GLN A 6 9.63 28.27 24.18
C GLN A 6 9.80 28.47 22.66
N ARG A 7 8.71 28.29 21.91
CA ARG A 7 8.64 28.59 20.48
C ARG A 7 7.49 29.56 20.26
N THR A 8 7.81 30.74 19.76
CA THR A 8 6.82 31.77 19.40
C THR A 8 6.01 31.25 18.21
N VAL A 9 4.69 31.14 18.39
CA VAL A 9 3.78 30.53 17.39
C VAL A 9 3.12 31.61 16.51
N LEU A 10 3.15 32.88 16.92
CA LEU A 10 2.60 34.00 16.16
C LEU A 10 3.29 35.33 16.54
N TYR A 11 3.57 36.20 15.57
CA TYR A 11 4.05 37.58 15.79
C TYR A 11 2.92 38.53 15.41
N LEU A 12 2.33 39.19 16.41
CA LEU A 12 1.33 40.24 16.23
C LEU A 12 2.11 41.55 16.33
N GLY A 13 2.13 42.37 15.27
CA GLY A 13 2.87 43.64 15.24
C GLY A 13 2.45 44.64 16.33
N GLU A 14 2.93 45.89 16.24
CA GLU A 14 2.55 46.94 17.20
C GLU A 14 1.03 47.18 17.19
N ILE A 15 0.37 46.76 18.27
CA ILE A 15 -1.08 46.89 18.47
C ILE A 15 -1.36 48.33 18.91
N ASN A 16 -2.17 49.08 18.17
CA ASN A 16 -2.67 50.39 18.59
C ASN A 16 -3.93 50.25 19.48
N ASP A 17 -4.32 51.33 20.18
CA ASP A 17 -5.43 51.32 21.15
C ASP A 17 -6.78 50.84 20.56
N GLN A 18 -7.02 51.11 19.27
CA GLN A 18 -8.21 50.62 18.55
C GLN A 18 -8.16 49.11 18.30
N GLN A 19 -6.99 48.56 17.98
CA GLN A 19 -6.81 47.12 17.88
C GLN A 19 -6.91 46.47 19.25
N GLN A 20 -6.40 47.09 20.32
CA GLN A 20 -6.51 46.57 21.69
C GLN A 20 -7.97 46.37 22.12
N ALA A 21 -8.87 47.29 21.77
CA ALA A 21 -10.31 47.14 21.97
C ALA A 21 -10.90 45.97 21.15
N ALA A 22 -10.48 45.79 19.90
CA ALA A 22 -10.89 44.66 19.05
C ALA A 22 -10.31 43.30 19.49
N TRP A 23 -9.20 43.28 20.23
CA TRP A 23 -8.58 42.08 20.82
C TRP A 23 -9.17 41.70 22.18
N ARG A 24 -10.04 42.52 22.81
CA ARG A 24 -10.80 42.11 23.99
C ARG A 24 -11.67 40.91 23.60
N LYS A 25 -11.27 39.72 24.05
CA LYS A 25 -12.02 38.49 23.76
C LYS A 25 -13.28 38.47 24.59
N THR A 26 -14.39 38.82 23.95
CA THR A 26 -15.72 38.61 24.50
C THR A 26 -16.14 37.17 24.27
N LEU A 27 -16.60 36.48 25.31
CA LEU A 27 -17.23 35.17 25.19
C LEU A 27 -18.66 35.25 25.73
N SER A 28 -19.56 34.53 25.07
CA SER A 28 -20.89 34.28 25.59
C SER A 28 -20.78 33.23 26.69
N VAL A 29 -20.99 33.67 27.93
CA VAL A 29 -21.02 32.86 29.13
C VAL A 29 -22.48 32.61 29.49
N PHE A 30 -22.84 31.34 29.68
CA PHE A 30 -24.18 30.98 30.15
C PHE A 30 -24.24 31.18 31.66
N ASP A 31 -25.16 32.03 32.12
CA ASP A 31 -25.47 32.22 33.52
C ASP A 31 -26.49 31.14 33.94
N GLU A 32 -26.08 30.20 34.79
CA GLU A 32 -26.94 29.11 35.24
C GLU A 32 -28.08 29.58 36.14
N GLU A 33 -27.93 30.70 36.85
CA GLU A 33 -28.97 31.25 37.74
C GLU A 33 -30.03 32.00 36.93
N GLN A 34 -29.60 32.78 35.93
CA GLN A 34 -30.51 33.57 35.08
C GLN A 34 -30.99 32.81 33.84
N GLN A 35 -30.40 31.64 33.53
CA GLN A 35 -30.68 30.84 32.33
C GLN A 35 -30.51 31.62 31.02
N GLU A 36 -29.62 32.61 31.00
CA GLU A 36 -29.38 33.49 29.85
C GLU A 36 -27.88 33.55 29.50
N TYR A 37 -27.58 33.95 28.26
CA TYR A 37 -26.21 34.17 27.82
C TYR A 37 -25.81 35.63 28.02
N ALA A 38 -24.77 35.87 28.80
CA ALA A 38 -24.14 37.17 28.97
C ALA A 38 -22.81 37.22 28.21
N ASN A 39 -22.47 38.40 27.69
CA ASN A 39 -21.19 38.62 27.02
C ASN A 39 -20.19 39.15 28.03
N LEU A 40 -19.17 38.35 28.37
CA LEU A 40 -18.14 38.76 29.33
C LEU A 40 -16.80 39.05 28.64
N SER A 41 -16.10 40.07 29.13
CA SER A 41 -14.73 40.40 28.73
C SER A 41 -13.72 39.66 29.61
N LEU A 42 -12.85 38.84 29.02
CA LEU A 42 -11.86 38.06 29.77
C LEU A 42 -10.52 38.80 29.93
N PHE A 43 -10.01 38.85 31.17
CA PHE A 43 -8.71 39.38 31.52
C PHE A 43 -7.86 38.32 32.23
N PRO A 44 -6.53 38.25 32.02
CA PRO A 44 -5.67 37.41 32.85
C PRO A 44 -5.71 37.82 34.34
N ASP A 45 -5.61 36.86 35.26
CA ASP A 45 -5.59 37.11 36.71
C ASP A 45 -4.34 37.85 37.21
N ASP A 46 -3.29 37.91 36.38
CA ASP A 46 -2.05 38.65 36.63
C ASP A 46 -2.10 40.11 36.15
N ARG A 47 -3.26 40.60 35.68
CA ARG A 47 -3.46 41.96 35.17
C ARG A 47 -4.71 42.60 35.76
N GLU A 48 -4.64 43.89 36.09
CA GLU A 48 -5.80 44.66 36.51
C GLU A 48 -6.82 44.80 35.36
N ILE A 49 -8.10 44.77 35.73
CA ILE A 49 -9.20 45.03 34.80
C ILE A 49 -9.24 46.53 34.51
N PRO A 50 -9.24 46.96 33.23
CA PRO A 50 -9.41 48.36 32.86
C PRO A 50 -10.71 48.96 33.43
N ALA A 51 -10.65 50.19 33.94
CA ALA A 51 -11.81 50.85 34.57
C ALA A 51 -13.01 51.08 33.64
N ASP A 52 -12.79 51.04 32.32
CA ASP A 52 -13.82 51.13 31.28
C ASP A 52 -14.40 49.76 30.87
N ALA A 53 -13.92 48.65 31.43
CA ALA A 53 -14.41 47.32 31.12
C ALA A 53 -15.70 47.03 31.89
N VAL A 54 -16.77 46.75 31.14
CA VAL A 54 -18.07 46.30 31.67
C VAL A 54 -18.13 44.77 31.54
N ASP A 55 -18.78 44.11 32.49
CA ASP A 55 -19.00 42.66 32.49
C ASP A 55 -17.69 41.86 32.32
N SER A 56 -16.71 42.16 33.17
CA SER A 56 -15.35 41.65 33.09
C SER A 56 -15.06 40.51 34.07
N LEU A 57 -14.34 39.48 33.61
CA LEU A 57 -13.94 38.34 34.44
C LEU A 57 -12.42 38.10 34.32
N GLN A 58 -11.75 38.00 35.47
CA GLN A 58 -10.35 37.60 35.55
C GLN A 58 -10.23 36.06 35.50
N VAL A 59 -9.38 35.56 34.61
CA VAL A 59 -9.14 34.14 34.36
C VAL A 59 -7.72 33.79 34.77
N LYS A 60 -7.60 32.77 35.62
CA LYS A 60 -6.31 32.22 36.01
C LYS A 60 -5.67 31.40 34.89
N VAL A 61 -5.00 32.08 33.97
CA VAL A 61 -4.33 31.45 32.82
C VAL A 61 -3.22 30.51 33.29
N SER A 62 -2.54 30.85 34.40
CA SER A 62 -1.52 30.00 35.03
C SER A 62 -2.05 28.65 35.52
N GLY A 63 -3.37 28.53 35.72
CA GLY A 63 -4.06 27.30 36.12
C GLY A 63 -4.61 26.49 34.95
N LEU A 64 -4.44 26.95 33.71
CA LEU A 64 -4.95 26.25 32.53
C LEU A 64 -4.11 24.99 32.26
N GLU A 65 -4.74 23.84 32.40
CA GLU A 65 -4.12 22.54 32.17
C GLU A 65 -4.77 21.84 30.97
N LEU A 66 -3.96 21.40 30.01
CA LEU A 66 -4.43 20.57 28.90
C LEU A 66 -4.62 19.14 29.38
N ARG A 67 -5.85 18.77 29.73
CA ARG A 67 -6.20 17.41 30.14
C ARG A 67 -6.68 16.58 28.96
N ARG A 68 -6.12 15.37 28.81
CA ARG A 68 -6.51 14.36 27.81
C ARG A 68 -6.56 14.93 26.37
N PRO A 69 -5.45 15.47 25.84
CA PRO A 69 -5.40 15.86 24.43
C PRO A 69 -5.64 14.64 23.53
N ARG A 70 -6.54 14.79 22.55
CA ARG A 70 -6.93 13.72 21.62
C ARG A 70 -6.80 14.18 20.18
N VAL A 71 -6.40 13.28 19.31
CA VAL A 71 -6.35 13.51 17.86
C VAL A 71 -7.78 13.53 17.31
N PHE A 72 -8.19 14.66 16.73
CA PHE A 72 -9.51 14.84 16.13
C PHE A 72 -9.45 14.97 14.60
N GLY A 73 -8.64 15.89 14.07
CA GLY A 73 -8.74 16.32 12.65
C GLY A 73 -8.57 15.19 11.63
N SER A 74 -7.52 14.37 11.76
CA SER A 74 -7.29 13.25 10.84
C SER A 74 -8.35 12.14 10.98
N CYS A 75 -8.79 11.85 12.21
CA CYS A 75 -9.87 10.92 12.49
C CYS A 75 -11.18 11.39 11.86
N GLY A 76 -11.52 12.67 12.03
CA GLY A 76 -12.71 13.29 11.44
C GLY A 76 -12.68 13.22 9.91
N LEU A 77 -11.54 13.50 9.28
CA LEU A 77 -11.36 13.33 7.83
C LEU A 77 -11.54 11.87 7.41
N GLY A 78 -11.04 10.91 8.18
CA GLY A 78 -11.26 9.48 7.92
C GLY A 78 -12.75 9.11 7.98
N CYS A 79 -13.48 9.61 8.97
CA CYS A 79 -14.92 9.41 9.08
C CYS A 79 -15.68 10.09 7.92
N GLU A 80 -15.21 11.24 7.46
CA GLU A 80 -15.80 11.93 6.32
C GLU A 80 -15.62 11.16 5.01
N LEU A 81 -14.41 10.64 4.74
CA LEU A 81 -14.17 9.79 3.58
C LEU A 81 -15.03 8.52 3.61
N TRP A 82 -15.23 7.94 4.79
CA TRP A 82 -16.14 6.81 4.98
C TRP A 82 -17.57 7.14 4.53
N ARG A 83 -18.10 8.32 4.91
CA ARG A 83 -19.42 8.81 4.48
C ARG A 83 -19.48 9.13 2.99
N GLN A 84 -18.45 9.76 2.43
CA GLN A 84 -18.42 10.07 0.99
C GLN A 84 -18.41 8.80 0.13
N LEU A 85 -17.81 7.71 0.62
CA LEU A 85 -17.89 6.40 0.00
C LEU A 85 -19.22 5.68 0.27
N GLY A 86 -20.14 6.28 1.04
CA GLY A 86 -21.43 5.70 1.44
C GLY A 86 -21.29 4.39 2.22
N LEU A 87 -20.18 4.21 2.95
CA LEU A 87 -19.92 2.97 3.67
C LEU A 87 -20.77 2.84 4.94
N ASP A 88 -21.23 3.96 5.49
CA ASP A 88 -22.21 4.00 6.58
C ASP A 88 -23.54 3.39 6.15
N GLU A 89 -24.06 3.76 4.98
CA GLU A 89 -25.26 3.15 4.40
C GLU A 89 -25.03 1.68 4.07
N PHE A 90 -23.95 1.37 3.33
CA PHE A 90 -23.64 0.02 2.87
C PHE A 90 -23.52 -0.98 4.03
N TRP A 91 -22.79 -0.61 5.09
CA TRP A 91 -22.57 -1.48 6.24
C TRP A 91 -23.71 -1.41 7.26
N GLY A 92 -24.40 -0.28 7.40
CA GLY A 92 -25.53 -0.15 8.30
C GLY A 92 -26.63 -1.16 8.01
N SER A 93 -26.90 -1.44 6.73
CA SER A 93 -27.92 -2.44 6.35
C SER A 93 -27.45 -3.90 6.47
N ARG A 94 -26.14 -4.15 6.48
CA ARG A 94 -25.54 -5.51 6.40
C ARG A 94 -25.05 -6.02 7.74
N LEU A 95 -24.42 -5.13 8.51
CA LEU A 95 -23.94 -5.40 9.86
C LEU A 95 -24.93 -4.93 10.93
N GLY A 96 -26.10 -4.44 10.50
CA GLY A 96 -27.21 -4.08 11.36
C GLY A 96 -27.81 -5.30 12.05
N GLY A 97 -27.48 -5.48 13.33
CA GLY A 97 -28.08 -6.49 14.21
C GLY A 97 -29.05 -5.85 15.20
N TRP A 98 -30.21 -6.48 15.40
CA TRP A 98 -31.12 -6.11 16.48
C TRP A 98 -30.54 -6.57 17.83
N ARG A 99 -30.24 -5.62 18.73
CA ARG A 99 -29.86 -5.78 20.15
C ARG A 99 -28.36 -5.93 20.50
N GLU A 100 -27.47 -5.16 19.90
CA GLU A 100 -26.13 -4.94 20.49
C GLU A 100 -25.95 -3.51 20.99
N GLU A 101 -25.23 -3.35 22.11
CA GLU A 101 -24.92 -2.05 22.71
C GLU A 101 -24.11 -1.15 21.76
N VAL A 102 -23.26 -1.76 20.93
CA VAL A 102 -22.46 -1.07 19.92
C VAL A 102 -22.67 -1.71 18.56
N ALA A 103 -23.05 -0.88 17.60
CA ALA A 103 -23.30 -1.29 16.24
C ALA A 103 -21.98 -1.61 15.48
N TRP A 104 -21.98 -2.70 14.72
CA TRP A 104 -20.78 -3.29 14.11
C TRP A 104 -20.17 -2.43 13.01
N GLU A 105 -20.97 -1.62 12.31
CA GLU A 105 -20.51 -0.64 11.34
C GLU A 105 -19.58 0.40 11.97
N LYS A 106 -19.83 0.81 13.23
CA LYS A 106 -18.94 1.74 13.95
C LYS A 106 -17.61 1.09 14.30
N VAL A 107 -17.62 -0.20 14.66
CA VAL A 107 -16.40 -0.99 14.90
C VAL A 107 -15.58 -1.07 13.61
N LEU A 108 -16.24 -1.33 12.48
CA LEU A 108 -15.56 -1.39 11.18
C LEU A 108 -15.02 -0.02 10.76
N GLN A 109 -15.81 1.05 10.93
CA GLN A 109 -15.36 2.42 10.66
C GLN A 109 -14.12 2.76 11.49
N LEU A 110 -14.11 2.41 12.78
CA LEU A 110 -12.95 2.57 13.66
C LEU A 110 -11.71 1.88 13.10
N LEU A 111 -11.84 0.61 12.69
CA LEU A 111 -10.74 -0.19 12.13
C LEU A 111 -10.22 0.38 10.81
N VAL A 112 -11.10 0.82 9.92
CA VAL A 112 -10.72 1.40 8.63
C VAL A 112 -10.01 2.74 8.81
N VAL A 113 -10.53 3.62 9.68
CA VAL A 113 -9.88 4.89 10.01
C VAL A 113 -8.50 4.65 10.64
N ASN A 114 -8.40 3.71 11.59
CA ASN A 114 -7.10 3.33 12.16
C ASN A 114 -6.13 2.84 11.08
N ARG A 115 -6.55 1.90 10.22
CA ARG A 115 -5.70 1.30 9.20
C ARG A 115 -5.14 2.34 8.23
N ARG A 116 -5.89 3.42 7.98
CA ARG A 116 -5.46 4.54 7.13
C ARG A 116 -4.47 5.48 7.83
N LEU A 117 -4.63 5.72 9.13
CA LEU A 117 -3.89 6.76 9.85
C LEU A 117 -2.66 6.23 10.59
N ASP A 118 -2.79 5.10 11.27
CA ASP A 118 -1.73 4.49 12.08
C ASP A 118 -1.89 2.96 12.04
N PRO A 119 -1.52 2.31 10.93
CA PRO A 119 -1.71 0.88 10.74
C PRO A 119 -0.99 0.07 11.83
N GLY A 120 -1.71 -0.86 12.44
CA GLY A 120 -1.24 -1.66 13.56
C GLY A 120 -2.10 -2.89 13.79
N SER A 121 -1.80 -3.61 14.88
CA SER A 121 -2.68 -4.66 15.35
C SER A 121 -3.93 -4.07 15.99
N GLU A 122 -5.03 -4.80 15.90
CA GLU A 122 -6.30 -4.47 16.56
C GLU A 122 -6.11 -4.38 18.08
N PHE A 123 -5.19 -5.18 18.64
CA PHE A 123 -4.78 -5.04 20.04
C PHE A 123 -4.15 -3.67 20.36
N ARG A 124 -3.36 -3.08 19.45
CA ARG A 124 -2.82 -1.72 19.62
C ARG A 124 -3.92 -0.66 19.54
N VAL A 125 -4.93 -0.88 18.69
CA VAL A 125 -6.12 -0.03 18.60
C VAL A 125 -6.82 0.04 19.96
N HIS A 126 -7.14 -1.13 20.53
CA HIS A 126 -7.80 -1.27 21.82
C HIS A 126 -7.05 -0.57 22.97
N ARG A 127 -5.76 -0.85 23.13
CA ARG A 127 -5.00 -0.43 24.33
C ARG A 127 -4.41 0.98 24.27
N GLN A 128 -4.25 1.55 23.08
CA GLN A 128 -3.43 2.75 22.88
C GLN A 128 -4.07 3.74 21.91
N TRP A 129 -4.22 3.36 20.64
CA TRP A 129 -4.58 4.33 19.61
C TRP A 129 -5.99 4.92 19.81
N TYR A 130 -6.97 4.10 20.20
CA TYR A 130 -8.31 4.62 20.47
C TYR A 130 -8.30 5.70 21.58
N LEU A 131 -7.59 5.44 22.67
CA LEU A 131 -7.52 6.34 23.84
C LEU A 131 -6.85 7.68 23.54
N SER A 132 -5.99 7.76 22.52
CA SER A 132 -5.33 9.00 22.10
C SER A 132 -6.10 9.75 21.00
N THR A 133 -7.27 9.27 20.59
CA THR A 133 -8.09 9.84 19.52
C THR A 133 -9.47 10.22 20.02
N ALA A 134 -10.14 11.13 19.30
CA ALA A 134 -11.52 11.53 19.59
C ALA A 134 -12.55 10.63 18.90
N MET A 135 -12.22 9.35 18.65
CA MET A 135 -13.09 8.43 17.92
C MET A 135 -14.39 8.11 18.67
N ASP A 136 -14.39 8.13 20.00
CA ASP A 136 -15.59 8.04 20.83
C ASP A 136 -16.60 9.15 20.50
N ALA A 137 -16.14 10.39 20.42
CA ALA A 137 -16.95 11.54 20.08
C ALA A 137 -17.40 11.51 18.60
N LEU A 138 -16.50 11.12 17.69
CA LEU A 138 -16.80 11.05 16.26
C LEU A 138 -17.80 9.94 15.91
N LEU A 139 -17.77 8.82 16.62
CA LEU A 139 -18.67 7.69 16.42
C LEU A 139 -19.92 7.76 17.31
N GLY A 140 -19.96 8.69 18.27
CA GLY A 140 -21.04 8.78 19.27
C GLY A 140 -21.19 7.47 20.05
N THR A 141 -20.09 6.97 20.61
CA THR A 141 -20.04 5.68 21.33
C THR A 141 -19.05 5.73 22.48
N ASN A 142 -19.12 4.74 23.38
CA ASN A 142 -18.19 4.57 24.50
C ASN A 142 -17.02 3.65 24.12
N PHE A 143 -16.17 3.28 25.09
CA PHE A 143 -15.01 2.41 24.84
C PHE A 143 -15.36 1.00 24.32
N ALA A 144 -16.60 0.53 24.45
CA ALA A 144 -17.00 -0.80 24.01
C ALA A 144 -16.83 -1.01 22.49
N VAL A 145 -16.83 0.06 21.68
CA VAL A 145 -16.51 -0.02 20.24
C VAL A 145 -15.09 -0.52 19.96
N ALA A 146 -14.17 -0.22 20.88
CA ALA A 146 -12.75 -0.54 20.78
C ALA A 146 -12.37 -1.75 21.64
N GLU A 147 -13.34 -2.51 22.15
CA GLU A 147 -13.08 -3.71 22.93
C GLU A 147 -12.31 -4.74 22.08
N LYS A 148 -11.25 -5.33 22.64
CA LYS A 148 -10.32 -6.23 21.93
C LYS A 148 -11.04 -7.30 21.11
N ASP A 149 -11.93 -8.07 21.74
CA ASP A 149 -12.60 -9.19 21.07
C ASP A 149 -13.57 -8.72 19.99
N ARG A 150 -14.20 -7.54 20.20
CA ARG A 150 -15.09 -6.91 19.22
C ARG A 150 -14.31 -6.53 17.96
N LEU A 151 -13.14 -5.93 18.10
CA LEU A 151 -12.29 -5.56 16.96
C LEU A 151 -11.95 -6.78 16.08
N TYR A 152 -11.56 -7.91 16.68
CA TYR A 152 -11.23 -9.13 15.93
C TYR A 152 -12.47 -9.77 15.30
N ARG A 153 -13.57 -9.94 16.06
CA ARG A 153 -14.82 -10.53 15.55
C ARG A 153 -15.47 -9.71 14.44
N CYS A 154 -15.21 -8.40 14.39
CA CYS A 154 -15.71 -7.55 13.32
C CYS A 154 -15.18 -8.02 11.95
N LEU A 155 -13.94 -8.51 11.87
CA LEU A 155 -13.31 -8.89 10.60
C LEU A 155 -13.99 -10.12 9.97
N ASP A 156 -14.43 -11.08 10.80
CA ASP A 156 -15.11 -12.29 10.33
C ASP A 156 -16.46 -11.98 9.68
N ARG A 157 -17.16 -10.94 10.17
CA ARG A 157 -18.45 -10.48 9.65
C ARG A 157 -18.34 -9.75 8.31
N VAL A 158 -17.17 -9.21 7.97
CA VAL A 158 -16.99 -8.44 6.73
C VAL A 158 -16.82 -9.36 5.52
N LEU A 159 -16.25 -10.55 5.73
CA LEU A 159 -15.81 -11.41 4.64
C LEU A 159 -16.96 -11.92 3.77
N GLU A 160 -18.13 -12.18 4.37
CA GLU A 160 -19.32 -12.64 3.64
C GLU A 160 -19.81 -11.62 2.60
N HIS A 161 -19.61 -10.33 2.87
CA HIS A 161 -20.05 -9.23 2.01
C HIS A 161 -18.98 -8.77 1.02
N LYS A 162 -17.85 -9.48 0.90
CA LYS A 162 -16.71 -9.10 0.06
C LYS A 162 -17.15 -8.70 -1.36
N GLN A 163 -17.91 -9.55 -2.03
CA GLN A 163 -18.29 -9.30 -3.43
C GLN A 163 -19.17 -8.06 -3.58
N GLU A 164 -20.15 -7.89 -2.69
CA GLU A 164 -21.04 -6.73 -2.69
C GLU A 164 -20.29 -5.42 -2.40
N LEU A 165 -19.30 -5.46 -1.50
CA LEU A 165 -18.46 -4.30 -1.20
C LEU A 165 -17.67 -3.86 -2.43
N PHE A 166 -17.10 -4.80 -3.19
CA PHE A 166 -16.37 -4.48 -4.41
C PHE A 166 -17.27 -3.87 -5.50
N LEU A 167 -18.50 -4.39 -5.65
CA LEU A 167 -19.50 -3.80 -6.54
C LEU A 167 -19.88 -2.37 -6.12
N TRP A 168 -20.11 -2.17 -4.82
CA TRP A 168 -20.42 -0.85 -4.25
C TRP A 168 -19.30 0.15 -4.51
N LEU A 169 -18.07 -0.21 -4.14
CA LEU A 169 -16.90 0.64 -4.29
C LEU A 169 -16.61 0.95 -5.76
N ARG A 170 -16.77 -0.02 -6.66
CA ARG A 170 -16.67 0.22 -8.11
C ARG A 170 -17.60 1.34 -8.56
N GLN A 171 -18.86 1.29 -8.16
CA GLN A 171 -19.82 2.33 -8.51
C GLN A 171 -19.40 3.69 -7.95
N LYS A 172 -18.95 3.74 -6.68
CA LYS A 172 -18.44 4.98 -6.07
C LYS A 172 -17.24 5.55 -6.81
N TRP A 173 -16.30 4.73 -7.28
CA TRP A 173 -15.16 5.22 -8.06
C TRP A 173 -15.59 5.74 -9.43
N ALA A 174 -16.58 5.10 -10.06
CA ALA A 174 -17.16 5.59 -11.31
C ALA A 174 -17.82 6.96 -11.11
N ASP A 175 -18.59 7.13 -10.03
CA ASP A 175 -19.34 8.37 -9.76
C ASP A 175 -18.39 9.52 -9.33
N LEU A 176 -17.43 9.24 -8.45
CA LEU A 176 -16.56 10.26 -7.86
C LEU A 176 -15.38 10.64 -8.77
N PHE A 177 -14.85 9.69 -9.54
CA PHE A 177 -13.60 9.87 -10.29
C PHE A 177 -13.74 9.59 -11.79
N GLN A 178 -14.93 9.22 -12.27
CA GLN A 178 -15.14 8.77 -13.65
C GLN A 178 -14.18 7.61 -14.00
N ALA A 179 -13.94 6.74 -13.00
CA ALA A 179 -12.97 5.67 -13.13
C ALA A 179 -13.36 4.69 -14.26
N ASP A 180 -12.38 4.42 -15.12
CA ASP A 180 -12.43 3.43 -16.17
C ASP A 180 -12.00 2.05 -15.64
N PHE A 181 -12.64 0.98 -16.15
CA PHE A 181 -12.37 -0.41 -15.83
C PHE A 181 -12.06 -1.26 -17.07
N GLU A 182 -11.68 -0.64 -18.19
CA GLU A 182 -11.25 -1.28 -19.43
C GLU A 182 -9.85 -1.87 -19.30
N ILE A 183 -8.92 -1.17 -18.64
CA ILE A 183 -7.57 -1.68 -18.38
C ILE A 183 -7.50 -2.30 -16.98
N LEU A 184 -7.12 -3.56 -16.91
CA LEU A 184 -6.99 -4.31 -15.67
C LEU A 184 -5.54 -4.73 -15.45
N LEU A 185 -4.94 -4.26 -14.35
CA LEU A 185 -3.62 -4.70 -13.92
C LEU A 185 -3.79 -5.91 -13.00
N TYR A 186 -3.16 -7.03 -13.36
CA TYR A 186 -3.19 -8.25 -12.57
C TYR A 186 -1.79 -8.61 -12.07
N ASP A 187 -1.66 -8.73 -10.76
CA ASP A 187 -0.40 -9.11 -10.10
C ASP A 187 -0.65 -10.07 -8.93
N LEU A 188 0.38 -10.85 -8.60
CA LEU A 188 0.42 -11.73 -7.45
C LEU A 188 1.49 -11.26 -6.46
N THR A 189 1.08 -11.07 -5.22
CA THR A 189 1.99 -10.88 -4.09
C THR A 189 1.87 -12.05 -3.11
N SER A 190 2.81 -12.16 -2.17
CA SER A 190 2.66 -13.08 -1.05
C SER A 190 2.98 -12.37 0.27
N THR A 191 2.38 -12.83 1.35
CA THR A 191 2.71 -12.39 2.71
C THR A 191 2.90 -13.62 3.59
N TYR A 192 3.74 -13.51 4.60
CA TYR A 192 4.12 -14.61 5.47
C TYR A 192 3.60 -14.42 6.91
N PHE A 193 3.59 -15.52 7.66
CA PHE A 193 3.25 -15.55 9.07
C PHE A 193 4.48 -15.85 9.92
N GLU A 194 4.53 -15.23 11.10
CA GLU A 194 5.49 -15.58 12.16
C GLU A 194 4.73 -16.39 13.21
N GLY A 195 4.64 -17.71 13.00
CA GLY A 195 3.88 -18.63 13.86
C GLY A 195 3.55 -19.95 13.15
N ALA A 196 2.96 -20.88 13.89
CA ALA A 196 2.66 -22.23 13.39
C ALA A 196 1.42 -22.28 12.47
N MET A 197 0.48 -21.34 12.62
CA MET A 197 -0.73 -21.22 11.79
C MET A 197 -1.55 -22.53 11.68
N GLU A 198 -1.63 -23.29 12.76
CA GLU A 198 -2.25 -24.63 12.78
C GLU A 198 -3.73 -24.62 12.33
N GLU A 199 -4.44 -23.52 12.58
CA GLU A 199 -5.85 -23.35 12.23
C GLU A 199 -6.06 -22.72 10.84
N ASN A 200 -5.01 -22.34 10.11
CA ASN A 200 -5.14 -21.75 8.78
C ASN A 200 -4.71 -22.75 7.70
N PRO A 201 -5.65 -23.45 7.03
CA PRO A 201 -5.32 -24.44 6.02
C PRO A 201 -4.61 -23.86 4.79
N LYS A 202 -4.80 -22.56 4.49
CA LYS A 202 -4.16 -21.86 3.36
C LYS A 202 -2.70 -21.52 3.62
N ALA A 203 -2.28 -21.51 4.88
CA ALA A 203 -0.90 -21.22 5.25
C ALA A 203 0.01 -22.40 4.83
N LYS A 204 0.78 -22.22 3.76
CA LYS A 204 1.67 -23.25 3.19
C LYS A 204 3.05 -22.66 2.88
N TYR A 205 4.09 -23.49 2.85
CA TYR A 205 5.40 -23.10 2.35
C TYR A 205 5.37 -22.96 0.82
N GLY A 206 6.11 -21.99 0.28
CA GLY A 206 6.16 -21.76 -1.17
C GLY A 206 7.20 -20.73 -1.58
N HIS A 207 7.03 -20.14 -2.76
CA HIS A 207 7.95 -19.11 -3.25
C HIS A 207 7.66 -17.74 -2.60
N SER A 208 8.39 -17.42 -1.53
CA SER A 208 8.24 -16.15 -0.82
C SER A 208 8.81 -14.96 -1.60
N ARG A 209 7.97 -13.95 -1.88
CA ARG A 209 8.38 -12.67 -2.48
C ARG A 209 9.30 -11.87 -1.54
N ASP A 210 9.13 -12.03 -0.22
CA ASP A 210 9.97 -11.44 0.82
C ASP A 210 11.24 -12.23 1.13
N LYS A 211 11.46 -13.37 0.47
CA LYS A 211 12.58 -14.31 0.70
C LYS A 211 12.60 -14.93 2.10
N ARG A 212 11.43 -15.07 2.72
CA ARG A 212 11.19 -15.82 3.96
C ARG A 212 10.74 -17.24 3.65
N THR A 213 11.66 -18.04 3.10
CA THR A 213 11.38 -19.45 2.77
C THR A 213 11.21 -20.33 4.01
N ASP A 214 11.58 -19.79 5.17
CA ASP A 214 11.40 -20.36 6.52
C ASP A 214 9.99 -20.20 7.07
N CYS A 215 9.13 -19.38 6.43
CA CYS A 215 7.80 -19.08 6.94
C CYS A 215 6.69 -19.70 6.10
N LEU A 216 5.60 -20.07 6.78
CA LEU A 216 4.32 -20.28 6.12
C LEU A 216 3.82 -18.97 5.52
N GLN A 217 3.15 -19.05 4.37
CA GLN A 217 2.65 -17.89 3.67
C GLN A 217 1.28 -18.13 3.06
N VAL A 218 0.69 -17.05 2.55
CA VAL A 218 -0.44 -17.06 1.62
C VAL A 218 -0.07 -16.24 0.40
N VAL A 219 -0.68 -16.57 -0.74
CA VAL A 219 -0.56 -15.79 -1.97
C VAL A 219 -1.80 -14.93 -2.10
N ILE A 220 -1.62 -13.66 -2.47
CA ILE A 220 -2.71 -12.71 -2.69
C ILE A 220 -2.63 -12.30 -4.16
N ALA A 221 -3.67 -12.61 -4.91
CA ALA A 221 -3.86 -12.08 -6.24
C ALA A 221 -4.77 -10.87 -6.17
N LEU A 222 -4.42 -9.83 -6.94
CA LEU A 222 -5.08 -8.54 -6.92
C LEU A 222 -5.31 -8.05 -8.35
N VAL A 223 -6.53 -7.60 -8.63
CA VAL A 223 -6.90 -6.89 -9.86
C VAL A 223 -7.14 -5.43 -9.50
N ILE A 224 -6.42 -4.51 -10.14
CA ILE A 224 -6.58 -3.07 -9.95
C ILE A 224 -6.72 -2.32 -11.28
N THR A 225 -7.31 -1.13 -11.24
CA THR A 225 -7.25 -0.16 -12.35
C THR A 225 -5.89 0.53 -12.42
N PRO A 226 -5.56 1.24 -13.53
CA PRO A 226 -4.35 2.06 -13.62
C PRO A 226 -4.26 3.15 -12.54
N ASP A 227 -5.41 3.66 -12.08
CA ASP A 227 -5.50 4.64 -10.99
C ASP A 227 -5.31 4.02 -9.59
N GLY A 228 -5.20 2.70 -9.51
CA GLY A 228 -4.96 1.96 -8.27
C GLY A 228 -6.22 1.55 -7.52
N PHE A 229 -7.41 1.61 -8.15
CA PHE A 229 -8.65 1.15 -7.52
C PHE A 229 -8.77 -0.38 -7.58
N PRO A 230 -8.94 -1.08 -6.45
CA PRO A 230 -8.99 -2.53 -6.44
C PRO A 230 -10.36 -3.07 -6.88
N LEU A 231 -10.40 -3.99 -7.84
CA LEU A 231 -11.64 -4.59 -8.33
C LEU A 231 -11.91 -5.98 -7.76
N ALA A 232 -10.86 -6.73 -7.45
CA ALA A 232 -11.00 -8.02 -6.82
C ALA A 232 -9.68 -8.41 -6.16
N TYR A 233 -9.78 -9.16 -5.07
CA TYR A 233 -8.66 -9.94 -4.56
C TYR A 233 -9.11 -11.32 -4.13
N GLU A 234 -8.14 -12.23 -4.10
CA GLU A 234 -8.32 -13.58 -3.59
C GLU A 234 -7.09 -14.01 -2.78
N VAL A 235 -7.34 -14.66 -1.65
CA VAL A 235 -6.29 -15.19 -0.77
C VAL A 235 -6.20 -16.70 -0.98
N MET A 236 -5.06 -17.12 -1.51
CA MET A 236 -4.80 -18.48 -1.97
C MET A 236 -3.74 -19.14 -1.11
N ASP A 237 -3.63 -20.45 -1.27
CA ASP A 237 -2.67 -21.27 -0.53
C ASP A 237 -1.24 -20.79 -0.81
N GLY A 238 -0.38 -20.82 0.22
CA GLY A 238 0.98 -20.28 0.12
C GLY A 238 1.91 -20.94 -0.91
N ASN A 239 1.53 -22.10 -1.43
CA ASN A 239 2.24 -22.85 -2.47
C ASN A 239 1.59 -22.70 -3.86
N THR A 240 0.57 -21.84 -4.00
CA THR A 240 -0.12 -21.60 -5.27
C THR A 240 0.86 -21.06 -6.31
N SER A 241 0.86 -21.67 -7.51
CA SER A 241 1.67 -21.20 -8.63
C SER A 241 0.98 -20.04 -9.34
N ASP A 242 1.74 -18.99 -9.71
CA ASP A 242 1.24 -17.86 -10.51
C ASP A 242 0.39 -18.32 -11.72
N ARG A 243 0.79 -19.42 -12.36
CA ARG A 243 0.18 -19.97 -13.58
C ARG A 243 -1.25 -20.51 -13.43
N THR A 244 -1.64 -20.94 -12.23
CA THR A 244 -2.94 -21.60 -12.03
C THR A 244 -4.05 -20.63 -11.61
N THR A 245 -3.71 -19.37 -11.38
CA THR A 245 -4.61 -18.39 -10.73
C THR A 245 -5.46 -17.61 -11.73
N LEU A 246 -4.90 -17.31 -12.90
CA LEU A 246 -5.48 -16.37 -13.84
C LEU A 246 -6.87 -16.79 -14.33
N ARG A 247 -7.09 -18.07 -14.63
CA ARG A 247 -8.38 -18.55 -15.15
C ARG A 247 -9.54 -18.26 -14.19
N GLY A 248 -9.37 -18.55 -12.89
CA GLY A 248 -10.40 -18.29 -11.89
C GLY A 248 -10.71 -16.79 -11.74
N PHE A 249 -9.69 -15.92 -11.85
CA PHE A 249 -9.89 -14.47 -11.83
C PHE A 249 -10.60 -13.95 -13.06
N LEU A 250 -10.28 -14.46 -14.26
CA LEU A 250 -11.02 -14.13 -15.48
C LEU A 250 -12.51 -14.42 -15.29
N GLU A 251 -12.84 -15.62 -14.82
CA GLU A 251 -14.22 -16.05 -14.57
C GLU A 251 -14.91 -15.21 -13.48
N GLN A 252 -14.23 -14.92 -12.38
CA GLN A 252 -14.77 -14.11 -11.29
C GLN A 252 -15.06 -12.66 -11.73
N ILE A 253 -14.13 -12.06 -12.49
CA ILE A 253 -14.28 -10.69 -13.00
C ILE A 253 -15.39 -10.64 -14.07
N GLU A 254 -15.47 -11.62 -14.96
CA GLU A 254 -16.58 -11.75 -15.92
C GLU A 254 -17.93 -11.92 -15.21
N LYS A 255 -18.00 -12.77 -14.18
CA LYS A 255 -19.22 -13.01 -13.41
C LYS A 255 -19.68 -11.78 -12.62
N THR A 256 -18.73 -11.07 -12.02
CA THR A 256 -19.04 -9.92 -11.13
C THR A 256 -19.33 -8.66 -11.93
N TYR A 257 -18.61 -8.43 -13.02
CA TYR A 257 -18.64 -7.16 -13.75
C TYR A 257 -19.11 -7.28 -15.21
N GLY A 258 -19.53 -8.46 -15.65
CA GLY A 258 -19.91 -8.74 -17.03
C GLY A 258 -18.73 -8.90 -17.98
N LYS A 259 -19.02 -9.23 -19.23
CA LYS A 259 -18.06 -9.28 -20.35
C LYS A 259 -18.03 -7.90 -21.01
N ALA A 260 -16.99 -7.14 -20.72
CA ALA A 260 -16.69 -5.89 -21.41
C ALA A 260 -15.29 -6.01 -21.99
N LYS A 261 -15.04 -5.32 -23.10
CA LYS A 261 -13.76 -5.29 -23.82
C LYS A 261 -12.62 -4.83 -22.93
N ARG A 262 -12.04 -5.77 -22.19
CA ARG A 262 -11.04 -5.49 -21.14
C ARG A 262 -9.66 -5.88 -21.61
N MET A 263 -8.70 -4.99 -21.39
CA MET A 263 -7.28 -5.24 -21.58
C MET A 263 -6.64 -5.67 -20.26
N TRP A 264 -6.27 -6.94 -20.19
CA TRP A 264 -5.53 -7.49 -19.05
C TRP A 264 -4.04 -7.27 -19.22
N VAL A 265 -3.44 -6.52 -18.32
CA VAL A 265 -2.00 -6.29 -18.26
C VAL A 265 -1.42 -7.15 -17.16
N MET A 266 -0.47 -8.02 -17.52
CA MET A 266 0.08 -9.00 -16.60
C MET A 266 1.56 -9.28 -16.86
N ASP A 267 2.26 -9.68 -15.81
CA ASP A 267 3.65 -10.08 -15.90
C ASP A 267 3.83 -11.37 -16.71
N ARG A 268 4.97 -11.47 -17.41
CA ARG A 268 5.36 -12.60 -18.28
C ARG A 268 5.26 -13.99 -17.61
N GLY A 269 5.42 -14.04 -16.29
CA GLY A 269 5.41 -15.29 -15.53
C GLY A 269 4.02 -15.83 -15.23
N ILE A 270 2.99 -15.00 -15.41
CA ILE A 270 1.64 -15.27 -14.97
C ILE A 270 0.88 -16.19 -15.94
N PRO A 271 0.63 -15.80 -17.21
CA PRO A 271 -0.20 -16.64 -18.06
C PRO A 271 0.60 -17.82 -18.60
N THR A 272 -0.08 -18.94 -18.78
CA THR A 272 0.40 -20.04 -19.63
C THR A 272 -0.10 -19.85 -21.06
N GLU A 273 0.50 -20.53 -22.04
CA GLU A 273 0.06 -20.43 -23.44
C GLU A 273 -1.35 -20.98 -23.60
N GLU A 274 -1.74 -21.99 -22.82
CA GLU A 274 -3.12 -22.51 -22.80
C GLU A 274 -4.13 -21.42 -22.38
N ILE A 275 -3.83 -20.63 -21.35
CA ILE A 275 -4.71 -19.52 -20.94
C ILE A 275 -4.70 -18.40 -21.98
N LEU A 276 -3.55 -18.09 -22.61
CA LEU A 276 -3.52 -17.10 -23.69
C LEU A 276 -4.37 -17.54 -24.89
N GLN A 277 -4.38 -18.83 -25.24
CA GLN A 277 -5.28 -19.37 -26.26
C GLN A 277 -6.75 -19.17 -25.90
N GLU A 278 -7.13 -19.38 -24.63
CA GLU A 278 -8.49 -19.08 -24.16
C GLU A 278 -8.83 -17.60 -24.27
N MET A 279 -7.88 -16.71 -23.93
CA MET A 279 -8.08 -15.26 -24.02
C MET A 279 -8.16 -14.78 -25.48
N ARG A 280 -7.53 -15.47 -26.44
CA ARG A 280 -7.66 -15.19 -27.88
C ARG A 280 -9.02 -15.56 -28.46
N ASN A 281 -9.87 -16.29 -27.73
CA ASN A 281 -11.20 -16.64 -28.21
C ASN A 281 -12.06 -15.37 -28.37
N PRO A 282 -12.51 -15.02 -29.59
CA PRO A 282 -13.29 -13.80 -29.83
C PRO A 282 -14.59 -13.74 -29.00
N ALA A 283 -15.18 -14.89 -28.64
CA ALA A 283 -16.40 -14.96 -27.83
C ALA A 283 -16.22 -14.48 -26.37
N ARG A 284 -14.97 -14.28 -25.91
CA ARG A 284 -14.68 -13.72 -24.59
C ARG A 284 -14.54 -12.20 -24.61
N GLU A 285 -14.28 -11.59 -25.76
CA GLU A 285 -14.02 -10.14 -25.89
C GLU A 285 -12.92 -9.64 -24.94
N ILE A 286 -11.86 -10.44 -24.75
CA ILE A 286 -10.72 -10.10 -23.88
C ILE A 286 -9.52 -9.71 -24.75
N PHE A 287 -8.85 -8.64 -24.35
CA PHE A 287 -7.52 -8.27 -24.84
C PHE A 287 -6.49 -8.48 -23.74
N TYR A 288 -5.22 -8.65 -24.11
CA TYR A 288 -4.14 -8.73 -23.13
C TYR A 288 -2.86 -8.07 -23.59
N LEU A 289 -2.07 -7.65 -22.61
CA LEU A 289 -0.71 -7.21 -22.75
C LEU A 289 0.16 -8.00 -21.76
N VAL A 290 1.02 -8.86 -22.29
CA VAL A 290 1.93 -9.70 -21.50
C VAL A 290 3.35 -9.56 -22.01
N GLY A 291 4.33 -9.59 -21.11
CA GLY A 291 5.73 -9.64 -21.51
C GLY A 291 6.04 -10.93 -22.30
N THR A 292 6.73 -10.81 -23.44
CA THR A 292 7.07 -11.95 -24.29
C THR A 292 8.00 -12.96 -23.58
N PRO A 293 7.70 -14.28 -23.57
CA PRO A 293 8.59 -15.32 -23.07
C PRO A 293 9.99 -15.25 -23.69
N LYS A 294 11.05 -15.49 -22.89
CA LYS A 294 12.45 -15.41 -23.37
C LYS A 294 12.74 -16.25 -24.61
N GLY A 295 12.15 -17.45 -24.71
CA GLY A 295 12.30 -18.31 -25.89
C GLY A 295 11.74 -17.67 -27.16
N LYS A 296 10.54 -17.07 -27.09
CA LYS A 296 9.93 -16.35 -28.23
C LYS A 296 10.73 -15.10 -28.61
N ILE A 297 11.35 -14.41 -27.65
CA ILE A 297 12.23 -13.26 -27.94
C ILE A 297 13.39 -13.69 -28.86
N GLN A 298 14.07 -14.80 -28.56
CA GLN A 298 15.21 -15.29 -29.37
C GLN A 298 14.78 -15.66 -30.80
N GLN A 299 13.56 -16.16 -30.97
CA GLN A 299 13.00 -16.49 -32.30
C GLN A 299 12.68 -15.24 -33.12
N CYS A 300 12.25 -14.16 -32.48
CA CYS A 300 11.82 -12.93 -33.15
C CYS A 300 12.91 -11.85 -33.21
N GLU A 301 14.04 -12.03 -32.52
CA GLU A 301 15.12 -11.03 -32.40
C GLU A 301 15.57 -10.49 -33.76
N LYS A 302 15.75 -11.37 -34.75
CA LYS A 302 16.17 -10.96 -36.10
C LYS A 302 15.13 -10.05 -36.78
N LYS A 303 13.84 -10.32 -36.60
CA LYS A 303 12.76 -9.52 -37.17
C LYS A 303 12.74 -8.09 -36.63
N TRP A 304 13.15 -7.92 -35.37
CA TRP A 304 13.24 -6.60 -34.75
C TRP A 304 14.36 -5.73 -35.29
N LEU A 305 15.45 -6.31 -35.80
CA LEU A 305 16.65 -5.54 -36.18
C LEU A 305 16.33 -4.56 -37.31
N ASP A 306 15.60 -5.02 -38.31
CA ASP A 306 15.34 -4.27 -39.55
C ASP A 306 14.17 -3.27 -39.45
N LEU A 307 13.38 -3.33 -38.38
CA LEU A 307 12.22 -2.46 -38.21
C LEU A 307 12.61 -1.05 -37.72
N PRO A 308 11.93 0.00 -38.20
CA PRO A 308 12.19 1.37 -37.75
C PRO A 308 11.69 1.58 -36.33
N TRP A 309 12.40 2.44 -35.58
CA TRP A 309 11.89 2.96 -34.31
C TRP A 309 10.81 4.01 -34.58
N GLN A 310 9.71 3.91 -33.86
CA GLN A 310 8.61 4.86 -33.86
C GLN A 310 8.54 5.55 -32.50
N LYS A 311 8.57 6.88 -32.51
CA LYS A 311 8.46 7.67 -31.28
C LYS A 311 6.99 7.75 -30.85
N VAL A 312 6.66 7.19 -29.69
CA VAL A 312 5.28 7.17 -29.15
C VAL A 312 5.10 8.24 -28.09
N ARG A 313 6.15 8.51 -27.32
CA ARG A 313 6.23 9.60 -26.34
C ARG A 313 7.64 10.19 -26.35
N GLU A 314 7.83 11.33 -25.70
CA GLU A 314 9.12 12.02 -25.66
C GLU A 314 10.28 11.08 -25.27
N SER A 315 10.08 10.26 -24.24
CA SER A 315 11.07 9.34 -23.67
C SER A 315 10.84 7.85 -24.01
N VAL A 316 9.95 7.55 -24.98
CA VAL A 316 9.57 6.18 -25.35
C VAL A 316 9.52 6.01 -26.87
N GLU A 317 10.36 5.12 -27.36
CA GLU A 317 10.39 4.64 -28.74
C GLU A 317 9.99 3.17 -28.78
N VAL A 318 9.30 2.74 -29.82
CA VAL A 318 8.89 1.35 -30.00
C VAL A 318 9.26 0.84 -31.39
N LYS A 319 9.49 -0.46 -31.51
CA LYS A 319 9.32 -1.17 -32.77
C LYS A 319 8.05 -2.00 -32.67
N LEU A 320 7.35 -2.18 -33.79
CA LEU A 320 6.11 -2.94 -33.89
C LEU A 320 6.21 -3.97 -35.01
N PHE A 321 5.72 -5.18 -34.77
CA PHE A 321 5.41 -6.13 -35.85
C PHE A 321 4.24 -7.02 -35.47
N GLU A 322 3.53 -7.50 -36.48
CA GLU A 322 2.44 -8.46 -36.31
C GLU A 322 2.89 -9.87 -36.69
N GLN A 323 2.50 -10.84 -35.88
CA GLN A 323 2.73 -12.25 -36.15
C GLN A 323 1.68 -13.08 -35.43
N ASP A 324 1.15 -14.11 -36.11
CA ASP A 324 0.21 -15.08 -35.53
C ASP A 324 -1.05 -14.41 -34.91
N GLY A 325 -1.48 -13.27 -35.48
CA GLY A 325 -2.61 -12.49 -34.99
C GLY A 325 -2.33 -11.64 -33.75
N GLU A 326 -1.06 -11.53 -33.34
CA GLU A 326 -0.62 -10.73 -32.19
C GLU A 326 0.27 -9.56 -32.63
N LEU A 327 0.14 -8.43 -31.94
CA LEU A 327 1.05 -7.30 -32.08
C LEU A 327 2.17 -7.41 -31.05
N TYR A 328 3.39 -7.59 -31.53
CA TYR A 328 4.58 -7.54 -30.71
C TYR A 328 5.06 -6.09 -30.58
N VAL A 329 5.46 -5.70 -29.37
CA VAL A 329 5.94 -4.34 -29.06
C VAL A 329 7.31 -4.41 -28.37
N LEU A 330 8.37 -3.93 -29.03
CA LEU A 330 9.68 -3.76 -28.42
C LEU A 330 9.83 -2.31 -28.00
N ALA A 331 9.69 -2.06 -26.69
CA ALA A 331 9.78 -0.72 -26.14
C ALA A 331 11.19 -0.37 -25.63
N LYS A 332 11.66 0.81 -26.00
CA LYS A 332 12.85 1.48 -25.48
C LYS A 332 12.40 2.73 -24.74
N SER A 333 12.58 2.72 -23.42
CA SER A 333 12.24 3.84 -22.54
C SER A 333 13.47 4.34 -21.80
N GLU A 334 13.65 5.66 -21.75
CA GLU A 334 14.74 6.28 -20.98
C GLU A 334 14.62 5.97 -19.48
N GLY A 335 13.42 6.06 -18.93
CA GLY A 335 13.15 5.73 -17.53
C GLY A 335 13.47 4.26 -17.21
N ARG A 336 13.09 3.34 -18.10
CA ARG A 336 13.44 1.91 -17.92
C ARG A 336 14.95 1.69 -17.99
N ARG A 337 15.63 2.34 -18.95
CA ARG A 337 17.09 2.30 -19.08
C ARG A 337 17.79 2.81 -17.82
N ALA A 338 17.36 3.95 -17.28
CA ALA A 338 17.89 4.50 -16.04
C ALA A 338 17.72 3.54 -14.86
N LYS A 339 16.52 2.94 -14.71
CA LYS A 339 16.25 1.93 -13.68
C LYS A 339 17.17 0.72 -13.80
N GLU A 340 17.38 0.21 -15.01
CA GLU A 340 18.29 -0.93 -15.23
C GLU A 340 19.75 -0.59 -14.94
N ILE A 341 20.22 0.59 -15.34
CA ILE A 341 21.57 1.07 -15.02
C ILE A 341 21.75 1.14 -13.50
N ALA A 342 20.79 1.70 -12.77
CA ALA A 342 20.83 1.79 -11.31
C ALA A 342 20.87 0.39 -10.67
N MET A 343 20.03 -0.55 -11.12
CA MET A 343 20.03 -1.93 -10.63
C MET A 343 21.37 -2.64 -10.88
N ARG A 344 21.93 -2.50 -12.09
CA ARG A 344 23.23 -3.09 -12.46
C ARG A 344 24.37 -2.48 -11.64
N ARG A 345 24.39 -1.17 -11.43
CA ARG A 345 25.35 -0.47 -10.57
C ARG A 345 25.29 -0.97 -9.12
N LYS A 346 24.08 -1.10 -8.55
CA LYS A 346 23.88 -1.65 -7.20
C LYS A 346 24.39 -3.09 -7.10
N ARG A 347 24.16 -3.91 -8.13
CA ARG A 347 24.66 -5.29 -8.20
C ARG A 347 26.20 -5.33 -8.29
N LEU A 348 26.79 -4.51 -9.15
CA LEU A 348 28.24 -4.40 -9.30
C LEU A 348 28.90 -3.98 -7.99
N ALA A 349 28.36 -2.96 -7.31
CA ALA A 349 28.85 -2.51 -6.01
C ALA A 349 28.84 -3.63 -4.97
N ARG A 350 27.76 -4.43 -4.91
CA ARG A 350 27.69 -5.61 -4.03
C ARG A 350 28.72 -6.67 -4.38
N LEU A 351 28.92 -6.97 -5.67
CA LEU A 351 29.91 -7.95 -6.12
C LEU A 351 31.35 -7.50 -5.83
N LEU A 352 31.66 -6.22 -6.03
CA LEU A 352 32.96 -5.64 -5.68
C LEU A 352 33.20 -5.68 -4.17
N LYS A 353 32.18 -5.37 -3.35
CA LYS A 353 32.27 -5.49 -1.89
C LYS A 353 32.60 -6.93 -1.48
N LYS A 354 31.84 -7.91 -1.99
CA LYS A 354 32.10 -9.34 -1.74
C LYS A 354 33.50 -9.77 -2.20
N ARG A 355 33.96 -9.31 -3.36
CA ARG A 355 35.31 -9.61 -3.85
C ARG A 355 36.40 -9.06 -2.92
N ARG A 356 36.22 -7.85 -2.38
CA ARG A 356 37.15 -7.26 -1.40
C ARG A 356 37.15 -8.07 -0.11
N GLU A 357 35.99 -8.43 0.42
CA GLU A 357 35.85 -9.28 1.62
C GLU A 357 36.57 -10.63 1.45
N ILE A 358 36.46 -11.25 0.28
CA ILE A 358 37.16 -12.51 -0.05
C ILE A 358 38.67 -12.28 -0.19
N GLY A 359 39.09 -11.16 -0.77
CA GLY A 359 40.51 -10.81 -0.94
C GLY A 359 41.22 -10.40 0.37
N SER A 360 40.47 -10.00 1.40
CA SER A 360 40.99 -9.59 2.71
C SER A 360 40.86 -10.66 3.81
N GLY A 361 40.25 -11.82 3.52
CA GLY A 361 40.19 -12.94 4.45
C GLY A 361 41.50 -13.73 4.50
N PRO A 362 41.82 -14.44 5.61
CA PRO A 362 43.00 -15.30 5.67
C PRO A 362 42.93 -16.34 4.55
N ARG A 363 44.04 -16.52 3.81
CA ARG A 363 44.18 -17.62 2.84
C ARG A 363 43.95 -18.92 3.60
N LEU A 364 42.81 -19.58 3.36
CA LEU A 364 42.60 -20.94 3.82
C LEU A 364 43.77 -21.80 3.31
N PRO A 365 44.42 -22.61 4.17
CA PRO A 365 45.49 -23.46 3.71
C PRO A 365 44.93 -24.41 2.64
N VAL A 366 45.59 -24.40 1.48
CA VAL A 366 45.35 -25.37 0.41
C VAL A 366 45.63 -26.75 1.01
N ARG A 367 44.57 -27.47 1.38
CA ARG A 367 44.70 -28.90 1.70
C ARG A 367 45.09 -29.60 0.40
N ALA A 368 46.31 -30.11 0.36
CA ALA A 368 46.74 -31.06 -0.66
C ALA A 368 45.73 -32.23 -0.71
N PRO A 369 45.44 -32.80 -1.89
CA PRO A 369 44.42 -33.82 -2.02
C PRO A 369 44.93 -35.11 -1.35
N ALA A 370 44.42 -35.42 -0.17
CA ALA A 370 44.51 -36.75 0.40
C ALA A 370 43.55 -37.66 -0.38
N SER A 371 44.13 -38.64 -1.08
CA SER A 371 43.53 -39.82 -1.71
C SER A 371 42.08 -40.15 -1.31
N ALA A 372 41.12 -39.67 -2.10
CA ALA A 372 39.75 -40.18 -2.06
C ALA A 372 39.65 -41.47 -2.89
N ARG A 373 39.41 -42.59 -2.20
CA ARG A 373 39.05 -43.88 -2.80
C ARG A 373 37.87 -43.71 -3.78
N ARG A 374 38.02 -44.28 -4.99
CA ARG A 374 36.95 -44.49 -5.97
C ARG A 374 35.87 -45.41 -5.41
N ARG A 375 34.58 -45.06 -5.57
CA ARG A 375 33.49 -45.84 -6.23
C ARG A 375 32.12 -45.13 -6.11
N PRO A 376 31.12 -45.43 -6.97
CA PRO A 376 30.69 -44.52 -8.04
C PRO A 376 29.19 -44.15 -8.05
N GLY A 377 28.83 -43.07 -8.77
CA GLY A 377 27.46 -42.88 -9.28
C GLY A 377 27.04 -41.42 -9.50
N GLY A 378 26.74 -41.06 -10.75
CA GLY A 378 25.80 -39.96 -11.08
C GLY A 378 26.41 -38.66 -11.63
N ASN A 379 26.46 -38.53 -12.96
CA ASN A 379 26.87 -37.38 -13.76
C ASN A 379 26.35 -36.01 -13.29
N ALA A 380 27.26 -35.04 -13.10
CA ALA A 380 27.02 -33.61 -13.18
C ALA A 380 27.52 -33.07 -14.53
N GLY A 381 26.66 -32.40 -15.28
CA GLY A 381 26.98 -31.76 -16.56
C GLY A 381 27.84 -30.50 -16.39
N ASN A 382 28.90 -30.43 -17.20
CA ASN A 382 29.93 -29.39 -17.21
C ASN A 382 29.41 -27.98 -17.54
N VAL A 383 29.96 -26.98 -16.84
CA VAL A 383 29.96 -25.57 -17.30
C VAL A 383 31.38 -25.25 -17.74
N SER A 384 31.59 -25.06 -19.04
CA SER A 384 32.82 -24.53 -19.62
C SER A 384 32.80 -23.00 -19.63
N VAL A 385 33.85 -22.39 -19.07
CA VAL A 385 34.10 -20.94 -19.16
C VAL A 385 35.47 -20.77 -19.82
N SER A 386 35.49 -20.23 -21.03
CA SER A 386 36.71 -19.78 -21.71
C SER A 386 36.92 -18.30 -21.42
N CYS A 387 38.11 -17.94 -20.96
CA CYS A 387 38.54 -16.56 -20.74
C CYS A 387 39.72 -16.28 -21.68
N GLY A 388 39.49 -15.44 -22.70
CA GLY A 388 40.54 -14.99 -23.61
C GLY A 388 41.39 -13.91 -22.95
N GLN A 389 42.71 -14.09 -22.93
CA GLN A 389 43.68 -13.06 -22.54
C GLN A 389 44.01 -12.19 -23.76
N GLU A 390 43.68 -10.90 -23.71
CA GLU A 390 44.27 -9.90 -24.60
C GLU A 390 45.72 -9.64 -24.18
N LYS A 391 46.65 -9.85 -25.12
CA LYS A 391 48.05 -9.40 -25.00
C LYS A 391 48.12 -7.90 -25.29
N THR A 392 48.51 -7.11 -24.31
CA THR A 392 49.01 -5.74 -24.53
C THR A 392 50.37 -5.79 -25.24
N PRO A 393 50.61 -5.01 -26.32
CA PRO A 393 51.93 -4.89 -26.90
C PRO A 393 52.78 -3.90 -26.08
N SER A 394 54.00 -4.33 -25.77
CA SER A 394 55.10 -3.52 -25.27
C SER A 394 55.62 -2.60 -26.38
N GLY A 395 55.60 -1.28 -26.16
CA GLY A 395 56.26 -0.29 -27.00
C GLY A 395 57.29 0.48 -26.18
N GLY A 396 58.57 0.25 -26.47
CA GLY A 396 59.70 0.98 -25.90
C GLY A 396 59.90 2.36 -26.52
N ARG A 397 60.63 3.20 -25.79
CA ARG A 397 61.07 4.56 -26.16
C ARG A 397 61.89 4.59 -27.46
N ALA A 398 61.57 5.54 -28.33
CA ALA A 398 62.42 6.69 -28.66
C ALA A 398 61.50 7.88 -28.95
#